data_AF-A0A938W1X6-F1
#
_entry.id   AF-A0A938W1X6-F1
#
_cell.length_a   1.000
_cell.length_b   1.000
_cell.length_c   1.000
_cell.angle_alpha   90.00
_cell.angle_beta   90.00
_cell.angle_gamma   90.00
#
_symmetry.space_group_name_H-M   'P 1'
#
loop_
_entity.id
_entity.type
_entity.pdbx_description
1 polymer ?
#
loop_
_entity_poly.entity_id
_entity_poly.type
_entity_poly.pdbx_seq_one_letter_code
_entity_poly.pdbx_strand_id
1 'polypeptide(L)'
;MRPPSGASGPSRRHSPSRPDRPAGKAPPPRRRGLRLSAGCHPGKPQPAPARVGQAGGQGRLAGAGDAGQDDTGRCSDRDIADALNQHQVGTADGVAVQVRSRGRPGQPPGPFTKDFVSDLLQNPVYTGVATYKGSEFNGKKVVKRRQPQAINPVALHPALITEAEFERARQVRQARSKAPQGRGRTDASQHGKSAPRRAARVYVLGGRLDCATGGAPLHSQGGSDNERRHLCSTRLGRSDACAQRSVKADILEAELTAQMRGLRLTPAQRDAVIGYTLAAGGLGAIVAQQETLRSHFASIQARYERGELGREIYLRERRSYERGLAALALDERSDINLAQARALLADFAALWDALTLLERKQIATVLLRTATVDAGHVVAWRWYPECAELCEPAV
;
A
#
# COMPACT_ATOMS: atom_id res chain seq x y z
N MET A 1 4.30 -25.72 60.29
CA MET A 1 5.74 -25.51 60.04
C MET A 1 5.92 -24.67 58.78
N ARG A 2 6.25 -23.40 58.93
CA ARG A 2 6.72 -22.47 57.90
C ARG A 2 7.97 -21.82 58.46
N PRO A 3 9.10 -21.75 57.74
CA PRO A 3 10.20 -20.90 58.15
C PRO A 3 10.10 -19.51 57.49
N PRO A 4 10.79 -18.49 58.06
CA PRO A 4 10.51 -17.08 57.81
C PRO A 4 11.50 -16.41 56.85
N SER A 5 11.07 -15.22 56.43
CA SER A 5 11.79 -14.13 55.76
C SER A 5 13.20 -13.82 56.29
N GLY A 6 14.13 -13.52 55.37
CA GLY A 6 15.47 -13.03 55.69
C GLY A 6 16.02 -12.02 54.68
N ALA A 7 16.03 -10.76 55.12
CA ALA A 7 17.04 -9.70 54.93
C ALA A 7 17.50 -9.22 53.53
N SER A 8 17.22 -7.94 53.33
CA SER A 8 17.77 -6.97 52.38
C SER A 8 19.27 -6.69 52.60
N GLY A 9 20.03 -6.52 51.51
CA GLY A 9 21.35 -5.90 51.53
C GLY A 9 21.55 -4.98 50.31
N PRO A 10 22.00 -3.71 50.46
CA PRO A 10 22.27 -2.84 49.33
C PRO A 10 23.70 -3.05 48.81
N SER A 11 23.82 -3.52 47.57
CA SER A 11 25.09 -3.61 46.85
C SER A 11 25.50 -2.23 46.32
N ARG A 12 26.57 -1.66 46.87
CA ARG A 12 27.24 -0.46 46.38
C ARG A 12 27.86 -0.76 45.02
N ARG A 13 27.38 -0.11 43.95
CA ARG A 13 28.05 -0.11 42.65
C ARG A 13 29.16 0.94 42.65
N HIS A 14 30.39 0.48 42.49
CA HIS A 14 31.54 1.31 42.11
C HIS A 14 31.36 1.80 40.67
N SER A 15 31.37 3.12 40.49
CA SER A 15 31.51 3.77 39.18
C SER A 15 32.98 3.72 38.76
N PRO A 16 33.33 3.17 37.59
CA PRO A 16 34.68 3.33 37.05
C PRO A 16 34.83 4.72 36.41
N SER A 17 35.88 5.39 36.84
CA SER A 17 36.42 6.66 36.35
C SER A 17 36.66 6.62 34.84
N ARG A 18 36.18 7.64 34.12
CA ARG A 18 36.50 7.87 32.71
C ARG A 18 37.92 8.44 32.60
N PRO A 19 38.79 7.92 31.71
CA PRO A 19 40.05 8.57 31.41
C PRO A 19 39.85 9.78 30.48
N ASP A 20 40.67 10.81 30.72
CA ASP A 20 40.73 12.08 30.02
C ASP A 20 41.00 11.91 28.52
N ARG A 21 40.27 12.69 27.72
CA ARG A 21 40.48 12.83 26.27
C ARG A 21 41.51 13.94 26.02
N PRO A 22 42.62 13.69 25.30
CA PRO A 22 43.52 14.74 24.91
C PRO A 22 42.91 15.63 23.82
N ALA A 23 43.13 16.92 23.98
CA ALA A 23 42.78 17.97 23.03
C ALA A 23 43.69 17.94 21.80
N GLY A 24 43.12 18.37 20.66
CA GLY A 24 43.91 18.98 19.59
C GLY A 24 44.09 18.15 18.32
N LYS A 25 43.38 18.54 17.26
CA LYS A 25 43.95 18.76 15.93
C LYS A 25 42.98 19.61 15.10
N ALA A 26 43.42 20.80 14.73
CA ALA A 26 42.70 21.75 13.89
C ALA A 26 42.56 21.21 12.46
N PRO A 27 41.42 21.43 11.77
CA PRO A 27 41.26 21.06 10.37
C PRO A 27 41.94 22.08 9.43
N PRO A 28 42.47 21.65 8.27
CA PRO A 28 43.13 22.53 7.30
C PRO A 28 42.14 23.40 6.51
N PRO A 29 42.61 24.54 5.94
CA PRO A 29 41.77 25.51 5.25
C PRO A 29 41.25 24.99 3.90
N ARG A 30 39.96 25.23 3.64
CA ARG A 30 39.29 24.92 2.37
C ARG A 30 39.73 25.91 1.27
N ARG A 31 40.32 25.40 0.20
CA ARG A 31 40.56 26.15 -1.05
C ARG A 31 39.22 26.52 -1.71
N ARG A 32 39.00 27.82 -1.92
CA ARG A 32 37.92 28.36 -2.76
C ARG A 32 38.31 28.18 -4.23
N GLY A 33 37.62 27.29 -4.93
CA GLY A 33 37.67 27.20 -6.40
C GLY A 33 36.79 28.28 -7.02
N LEU A 34 37.38 29.05 -7.94
CA LEU A 34 36.73 30.07 -8.74
C LEU A 34 35.58 29.48 -9.57
N ARG A 35 34.45 30.19 -9.59
CA ARG A 35 33.38 30.00 -10.58
C ARG A 35 33.76 30.77 -11.85
N LEU A 36 33.82 30.08 -12.98
CA LEU A 36 33.78 30.70 -14.30
C LEU A 36 32.33 30.75 -14.77
N SER A 37 31.92 31.95 -15.13
CA SER A 37 30.62 32.34 -15.65
C SER A 37 30.69 32.34 -17.17
N ALA A 38 29.75 31.68 -17.83
CA ALA A 38 29.42 31.84 -19.25
C ALA A 38 27.97 31.37 -19.41
N GLY A 39 27.05 32.02 -20.10
CA GLY A 39 27.02 33.26 -20.85
C GLY A 39 25.61 33.29 -21.46
N CYS A 40 24.82 34.30 -21.14
CA CYS A 40 23.48 34.48 -21.70
C CYS A 40 23.59 35.09 -23.10
N HIS A 41 22.90 34.53 -24.09
CA HIS A 41 22.55 35.22 -25.33
C HIS A 41 21.02 35.16 -25.55
N PRO A 42 20.35 36.30 -25.79
CA PRO A 42 18.94 36.35 -26.14
C PRO A 42 18.76 36.42 -27.67
N GLY A 43 18.00 35.48 -28.23
CA GLY A 43 17.52 35.53 -29.62
C GLY A 43 16.07 36.00 -29.66
N LYS A 44 15.82 37.11 -30.36
CA LYS A 44 14.50 37.73 -30.61
C LYS A 44 13.61 36.90 -31.57
N PRO A 45 12.28 37.15 -31.59
CA PRO A 45 11.30 36.37 -32.34
C PRO A 45 11.08 36.88 -33.76
N GLN A 46 10.56 36.02 -34.65
CA GLN A 46 10.00 36.39 -35.95
C GLN A 46 8.70 35.60 -36.26
N PRO A 47 7.86 36.12 -37.18
CA PRO A 47 6.41 36.08 -37.05
C PRO A 47 5.70 34.98 -37.86
N ALA A 48 4.44 34.76 -37.49
CA ALA A 48 3.48 33.88 -38.16
C ALA A 48 3.08 34.35 -39.57
N PRO A 49 2.55 33.44 -40.40
CA PRO A 49 1.56 33.78 -41.41
C PRO A 49 0.15 33.29 -41.01
N ALA A 50 -0.81 34.17 -41.29
CA ALA A 50 -2.24 33.93 -41.17
C ALA A 50 -2.80 33.10 -42.35
N ARG A 51 -3.85 32.31 -42.09
CA ARG A 51 -5.03 32.05 -42.95
C ARG A 51 -6.06 31.23 -42.14
N VAL A 52 -7.25 31.76 -41.85
CA VAL A 52 -8.52 31.57 -42.61
C VAL A 52 -8.77 30.08 -42.85
N GLY A 53 -9.78 29.37 -42.33
CA GLY A 53 -10.99 29.69 -41.61
C GLY A 53 -12.00 28.59 -41.99
N GLN A 54 -12.65 27.92 -41.04
CA GLN A 54 -13.99 27.33 -41.22
C GLN A 54 -14.53 26.79 -39.90
N ALA A 55 -15.76 27.23 -39.61
CA ALA A 55 -16.55 26.89 -38.45
C ALA A 55 -17.21 25.51 -38.60
N GLY A 56 -17.27 24.76 -37.51
CA GLY A 56 -18.09 23.56 -37.36
C GLY A 56 -18.07 23.14 -35.90
N GLY A 57 -19.23 23.20 -35.25
CA GLY A 57 -19.35 23.22 -33.79
C GLY A 57 -19.22 21.89 -33.06
N GLN A 58 -19.66 21.95 -31.80
CA GLN A 58 -19.64 20.95 -30.71
C GLN A 58 -18.40 20.97 -29.82
N GLY A 59 -18.25 22.04 -29.03
CA GLY A 59 -17.38 22.05 -27.86
C GLY A 59 -17.95 21.16 -26.76
N ARG A 60 -17.55 19.89 -26.74
CA ARG A 60 -17.59 19.04 -25.54
C ARG A 60 -16.57 19.60 -24.54
N LEU A 61 -17.02 19.79 -23.30
CA LEU A 61 -16.18 20.02 -22.13
C LEU A 61 -15.22 18.83 -21.93
N ALA A 62 -14.06 18.90 -22.58
CA ALA A 62 -12.92 18.02 -22.33
C ALA A 62 -11.92 18.82 -21.48
N GLY A 63 -11.79 18.49 -20.20
CA GLY A 63 -10.83 19.19 -19.33
C GLY A 63 -10.91 18.88 -17.84
N ALA A 64 -11.38 17.69 -17.43
CA ALA A 64 -11.43 17.29 -16.02
C ALA A 64 -10.95 15.84 -15.78
N GLY A 65 -10.03 15.34 -16.61
CA GLY A 65 -9.61 13.93 -16.60
C GLY A 65 -8.32 13.58 -15.85
N ASP A 66 -7.39 14.52 -15.62
CA ASP A 66 -6.00 14.13 -15.31
C ASP A 66 -5.55 14.30 -13.85
N ALA A 67 -6.42 14.76 -12.95
CA ALA A 67 -6.09 14.85 -11.52
C ALA A 67 -6.30 13.53 -10.74
N GLY A 68 -6.79 12.47 -11.40
CA GLY A 68 -7.15 11.19 -10.78
C GLY A 68 -6.00 10.19 -10.62
N GLN A 69 -4.80 10.47 -11.13
CA GLN A 69 -3.72 9.48 -11.30
C GLN A 69 -2.58 9.56 -10.26
N ASP A 70 -2.89 10.07 -9.06
CA ASP A 70 -1.92 10.23 -7.95
C ASP A 70 -1.92 9.05 -6.96
N ASP A 71 -2.74 8.02 -7.18
CA ASP A 71 -2.82 6.80 -6.37
C ASP A 71 -1.59 5.88 -6.53
N THR A 72 -0.75 6.13 -7.53
CA THR A 72 0.49 5.39 -7.83
C THR A 72 1.58 5.47 -6.75
N GLY A 73 1.37 6.24 -5.68
CA GLY A 73 2.35 6.44 -4.61
C GLY A 73 3.60 7.21 -5.05
N ARG A 74 3.55 7.88 -6.19
CA ARG A 74 4.63 8.71 -6.75
C ARG A 74 4.68 10.12 -6.14
N CYS A 75 3.53 10.72 -5.84
CA CYS A 75 3.43 12.10 -5.33
C CYS A 75 3.31 12.13 -3.80
N SER A 76 4.12 12.90 -3.08
CA SER A 76 4.02 13.08 -1.62
C SER A 76 2.89 14.03 -1.22
N ASP A 77 2.41 13.98 0.02
CA ASP A 77 1.40 14.95 0.53
C ASP A 77 1.83 16.41 0.32
N ARG A 78 3.15 16.68 0.21
CA ARG A 78 3.67 18.01 -0.12
C ARG A 78 3.55 18.30 -1.61
N ASP A 79 3.90 17.34 -2.46
CA ASP A 79 3.81 17.50 -3.92
C ASP A 79 2.35 17.72 -4.33
N ILE A 80 1.41 17.01 -3.70
CA ILE A 80 -0.04 17.21 -3.86
C ILE A 80 -0.45 18.61 -3.41
N ALA A 81 0.05 19.08 -2.26
CA ALA A 81 -0.22 20.44 -1.80
C ALA A 81 0.32 21.51 -2.77
N ASP A 82 1.53 21.33 -3.27
CA ASP A 82 2.17 22.24 -4.23
C ASP A 82 1.42 22.23 -5.58
N ALA A 83 0.95 21.06 -6.05
CA ALA A 83 0.11 20.94 -7.24
C ALA A 83 -1.25 21.62 -7.06
N LEU A 84 -1.94 21.39 -5.94
CA LEU A 84 -3.22 22.03 -5.63
C LEU A 84 -3.10 23.56 -5.55
N ASN A 85 -2.00 24.06 -5.00
CA ASN A 85 -1.74 25.50 -4.93
C ASN A 85 -1.47 26.13 -6.30
N GLN A 86 -1.05 25.35 -7.30
CA GLN A 86 -0.85 25.79 -8.67
C GLN A 86 -2.09 25.59 -9.54
N HIS A 87 -3.05 24.78 -9.07
CA HIS A 87 -4.26 24.45 -9.82
C HIS A 87 -5.27 25.61 -9.85
N GLN A 88 -5.88 25.81 -11.01
CA GLN A 88 -6.94 26.79 -11.24
C GLN A 88 -8.15 26.09 -11.83
N VAL A 89 -9.33 26.40 -11.32
CA VAL A 89 -10.59 25.83 -11.79
C VAL A 89 -11.36 26.91 -12.55
N GLY A 90 -11.83 26.58 -13.75
CA GLY A 90 -12.71 27.43 -14.53
C GLY A 90 -14.12 27.43 -13.95
N THR A 91 -14.68 28.62 -13.72
CA THR A 91 -16.08 28.79 -13.30
C THR A 91 -16.99 28.85 -14.53
N ALA A 92 -18.30 28.61 -14.37
CA ALA A 92 -19.28 28.72 -15.46
C ALA A 92 -19.23 30.09 -16.19
N ASP A 93 -18.81 31.14 -15.48
CA ASP A 93 -18.65 32.50 -16.01
C ASP A 93 -17.32 32.71 -16.78
N GLY A 94 -16.53 31.66 -16.99
CA GLY A 94 -15.23 31.71 -17.67
C GLY A 94 -14.08 32.25 -16.82
N VAL A 95 -14.33 32.63 -15.57
CA VAL A 95 -13.29 33.11 -14.65
C VAL A 95 -12.52 31.95 -14.04
N ALA A 96 -11.20 31.96 -14.20
CA ALA A 96 -10.30 31.01 -13.55
C ALA A 96 -10.05 31.41 -12.08
N VAL A 97 -10.41 30.53 -11.14
CA VAL A 97 -10.22 30.76 -9.70
C VAL A 97 -9.18 29.78 -9.17
N GLN A 98 -8.19 30.30 -8.44
CA GLN A 98 -7.20 29.49 -7.76
C GLN A 98 -7.83 28.76 -6.57
N VAL A 99 -7.60 27.46 -6.47
CA VAL A 99 -8.13 26.66 -5.35
C VAL A 99 -7.39 27.04 -4.07
N ARG A 100 -8.13 27.24 -2.97
CA ARG A 100 -7.58 27.59 -1.65
C ARG A 100 -8.24 26.81 -0.53
N SER A 101 -7.55 26.68 0.60
CA SER A 101 -8.15 26.08 1.80
C SER A 101 -9.26 26.98 2.35
N ARG A 102 -10.29 26.41 2.98
CA ARG A 102 -11.41 27.17 3.58
C ARG A 102 -10.97 28.10 4.73
N GLY A 103 -9.75 27.97 5.23
CA GLY A 103 -9.27 28.68 6.42
C GLY A 103 -9.85 28.09 7.71
N ARG A 104 -9.46 28.67 8.86
CA ARG A 104 -10.03 28.36 10.18
C ARG A 104 -10.91 29.53 10.62
N PRO A 105 -11.91 29.32 11.49
CA PRO A 105 -12.64 30.45 12.07
C PRO A 105 -11.67 31.48 12.68
N GLY A 106 -11.75 32.74 12.22
CA GLY A 106 -10.84 33.81 12.63
C GLY A 106 -9.49 33.87 11.90
N GLN A 107 -9.23 33.01 10.91
CA GLN A 107 -8.03 33.06 10.06
C GLN A 107 -8.40 33.03 8.57
N PRO A 108 -7.79 33.89 7.74
CA PRO A 108 -8.09 33.93 6.32
C PRO A 108 -7.70 32.61 5.62
N PRO A 109 -8.37 32.28 4.50
CA PRO A 109 -7.97 31.21 3.59
C PRO A 109 -6.49 31.25 3.25
N GLY A 110 -5.77 30.16 3.52
CA GLY A 110 -4.35 30.00 3.21
C GLY A 110 -4.11 29.01 2.06
N PRO A 111 -2.86 28.92 1.56
CA PRO A 111 -2.48 27.85 0.65
C PRO A 111 -2.65 26.48 1.31
N PHE A 112 -2.84 25.44 0.51
CA PHE A 112 -2.82 24.07 0.96
C PHE A 112 -1.45 23.74 1.56
N THR A 113 -1.46 23.23 2.78
CA THR A 113 -0.27 22.71 3.44
C THR A 113 -0.23 21.20 3.32
N LYS A 114 0.97 20.62 3.43
CA LYS A 114 1.16 19.17 3.49
C LYS A 114 0.31 18.52 4.60
N ASP A 115 0.19 19.17 5.76
CA ASP A 115 -0.59 18.63 6.88
C ASP A 115 -2.10 18.70 6.60
N PHE A 116 -2.57 19.75 5.92
CA PHE A 116 -3.95 19.81 5.46
C PHE A 116 -4.28 18.69 4.47
N VAL A 117 -3.44 18.49 3.44
CA VAL A 117 -3.62 17.38 2.48
C VAL A 117 -3.56 16.03 3.20
N SER A 118 -2.67 15.91 4.18
CA SER A 118 -2.58 14.72 5.01
C SER A 118 -3.89 14.43 5.74
N ASP A 119 -4.49 15.43 6.38
CA ASP A 119 -5.76 15.26 7.09
C ASP A 119 -6.91 14.98 6.12
N LEU A 120 -6.93 15.66 4.97
CA LEU A 120 -7.90 15.49 3.89
C LEU A 120 -7.96 14.02 3.43
N LEU A 121 -6.81 13.47 3.02
CA LEU A 121 -6.70 12.10 2.49
C LEU A 121 -6.90 11.00 3.55
N GLN A 122 -6.96 11.34 4.83
CA GLN A 122 -7.22 10.39 5.93
C GLN A 122 -8.67 10.44 6.41
N ASN A 123 -9.48 11.35 5.88
CA ASN A 123 -10.82 11.60 6.38
C ASN A 123 -11.84 10.68 5.68
N PRO A 124 -12.42 9.68 6.38
CA PRO A 124 -13.43 8.79 5.79
C PRO A 124 -14.76 9.49 5.47
N VAL A 125 -14.94 10.77 5.86
CA VAL A 125 -16.08 11.58 5.41
C VAL A 125 -16.18 11.62 3.87
N TYR A 126 -15.07 11.47 3.14
CA TYR A 126 -15.15 11.44 1.68
C TYR A 126 -15.74 10.14 1.11
N THR A 127 -15.85 9.06 1.90
CA THR A 127 -16.46 7.79 1.48
C THR A 127 -17.96 7.69 1.79
N GLY A 128 -18.61 8.78 2.19
CA GLY A 128 -20.04 8.76 2.57
C GLY A 128 -20.29 8.41 4.03
N VAL A 129 -19.25 8.44 4.87
CA VAL A 129 -19.28 7.91 6.23
C VAL A 129 -19.05 9.02 7.27
N ALA A 130 -19.88 9.08 8.31
CA ALA A 130 -19.72 10.07 9.37
C ALA A 130 -18.92 9.50 10.56
N THR A 131 -17.81 10.15 10.91
CA THR A 131 -17.04 9.80 12.12
C THR A 131 -17.34 10.72 13.28
N TYR A 132 -17.70 10.16 14.43
CA TYR A 132 -17.74 10.90 15.69
C TYR A 132 -16.48 10.61 16.52
N LYS A 133 -15.66 11.64 16.72
CA LYS A 133 -14.56 11.60 17.70
C LYS A 133 -15.15 12.00 19.05
N GLY A 134 -15.55 11.00 19.83
CA GLY A 134 -16.01 11.22 21.19
C GLY A 134 -15.00 12.01 22.01
N SER A 135 -15.51 12.76 22.96
CA SER A 135 -14.70 13.55 23.88
C SER A 135 -14.91 13.07 25.30
N GLU A 136 -13.83 12.84 26.02
CA GLU A 136 -13.88 12.44 27.43
C GLU A 136 -13.52 13.61 28.32
N PHE A 137 -14.26 13.79 29.40
CA PHE A 137 -13.95 14.77 30.42
C PHE A 137 -13.08 14.11 31.49
N ASN A 138 -11.79 14.46 31.52
CA ASN A 138 -10.84 13.93 32.53
C ASN A 138 -10.75 14.86 33.77
N GLY A 139 -11.88 15.41 34.22
CA GLY A 139 -11.96 16.28 35.40
C GLY A 139 -11.40 17.71 35.23
N LYS A 140 -10.40 17.93 34.37
CA LYS A 140 -9.77 19.25 34.15
C LYS A 140 -9.90 19.77 32.72
N LYS A 141 -9.99 18.88 31.73
CA LYS A 141 -10.10 19.23 30.30
C LYS A 141 -10.89 18.17 29.56
N VAL A 142 -11.59 18.61 28.53
CA VAL A 142 -12.20 17.75 27.51
C VAL A 142 -11.08 17.26 26.59
N VAL A 143 -10.75 15.97 26.67
CA VAL A 143 -9.75 15.33 25.80
C VAL A 143 -10.50 14.65 24.66
N LYS A 144 -10.23 15.08 23.43
CA LYS A 144 -10.75 14.40 22.23
C LYS A 144 -10.05 13.05 22.08
N ARG A 145 -10.81 11.96 21.93
CA ARG A 145 -10.23 10.65 21.64
C ARG A 145 -9.50 10.69 20.29
N ARG A 146 -8.37 9.98 20.22
CA ARG A 146 -7.58 9.88 18.97
C ARG A 146 -8.29 9.04 17.91
N GLN A 147 -9.03 8.01 18.32
CA GLN A 147 -9.78 7.12 17.42
C GLN A 147 -11.28 7.45 17.45
N PRO A 148 -11.98 7.41 16.30
CA PRO A 148 -13.44 7.54 16.24
C PRO A 148 -14.12 6.46 17.07
N GLN A 149 -15.18 6.82 17.81
CA GLN A 149 -15.96 5.87 18.62
C GLN A 149 -17.07 5.20 17.83
N ALA A 150 -17.61 5.89 16.82
CA ALA A 150 -18.66 5.39 15.96
C ALA A 150 -18.40 5.85 14.53
N ILE A 151 -18.44 4.88 13.61
CA ILE A 151 -18.46 5.08 12.18
C ILE A 151 -19.91 4.80 11.79
N ASN A 152 -20.71 5.84 11.55
CA ASN A 152 -22.07 5.62 11.05
C ASN A 152 -21.97 5.36 9.54
N PRO A 153 -22.32 4.14 9.07
CA PRO A 153 -22.15 3.77 7.66
C PRO A 153 -23.05 4.55 6.70
N VAL A 154 -24.05 5.30 7.22
CA VAL A 154 -24.95 6.11 6.39
C VAL A 154 -24.86 7.57 6.83
N ALA A 155 -23.92 8.32 6.26
CA ALA A 155 -24.00 9.78 6.33
C ALA A 155 -25.02 10.29 5.31
N LEU A 156 -25.65 11.43 5.59
CA LEU A 156 -26.63 12.05 4.69
C LEU A 156 -26.00 12.71 3.45
N HIS A 157 -24.68 12.70 3.31
CA HIS A 157 -23.99 13.26 2.14
C HIS A 157 -23.59 12.14 1.16
N PRO A 158 -23.61 12.40 -0.15
CA PRO A 158 -23.09 11.46 -1.12
C PRO A 158 -21.58 11.22 -0.89
N ALA A 159 -21.12 10.01 -1.20
CA ALA A 159 -19.70 9.69 -1.24
C ALA A 159 -19.04 10.43 -2.41
N LEU A 160 -17.88 11.04 -2.18
CA LEU A 160 -17.08 11.68 -3.23
C LEU A 160 -16.06 10.70 -3.85
N ILE A 161 -15.60 9.74 -3.05
CA ILE A 161 -14.71 8.65 -3.47
C ILE A 161 -15.25 7.32 -2.97
N THR A 162 -14.87 6.25 -3.63
CA THR A 162 -15.23 4.89 -3.20
C THR A 162 -14.41 4.47 -1.97
N GLU A 163 -14.94 3.56 -1.16
CA GLU A 163 -14.21 2.98 -0.02
C GLU A 163 -12.91 2.29 -0.48
N ALA A 164 -12.93 1.66 -1.66
CA ALA A 164 -11.76 1.02 -2.25
C ALA A 164 -10.64 2.04 -2.57
N GLU A 165 -10.98 3.19 -3.16
CA GLU A 165 -10.01 4.27 -3.43
C GLU A 165 -9.41 4.84 -2.14
N PHE A 166 -10.26 5.06 -1.13
CA PHE A 166 -9.81 5.55 0.17
C PHE A 166 -8.83 4.59 0.84
N GLU A 167 -9.13 3.29 0.85
CA GLU A 167 -8.25 2.32 1.47
C GLU A 167 -6.94 2.15 0.68
N ARG A 168 -6.97 2.21 -0.67
CA ARG A 168 -5.75 2.28 -1.50
C ARG A 168 -4.87 3.47 -1.09
N ALA A 169 -5.44 4.66 -0.96
CA ALA A 169 -4.71 5.85 -0.52
C ALA A 169 -4.11 5.67 0.88
N ARG A 170 -4.86 5.08 1.83
CA ARG A 170 -4.34 4.77 3.17
C ARG A 170 -3.17 3.79 3.14
N GLN A 171 -3.24 2.73 2.34
CA GLN A 171 -2.18 1.74 2.21
C GLN A 171 -0.88 2.35 1.70
N VAL A 172 -0.94 3.19 0.65
CA VAL A 172 0.21 3.94 0.13
C VAL A 172 0.86 4.79 1.23
N ARG A 173 0.05 5.43 2.07
CA ARG A 173 0.53 6.29 3.15
C ARG A 173 1.10 5.52 4.34
N GLN A 174 0.52 4.38 4.70
CA GLN A 174 1.09 3.47 5.70
C GLN A 174 2.44 2.91 5.25
N ALA A 175 2.58 2.57 3.97
CA ALA A 175 3.86 2.15 3.41
C ALA A 175 4.92 3.26 3.52
N ARG A 176 4.51 4.52 3.32
CA ARG A 176 5.37 5.72 3.44
C ARG A 176 5.77 6.08 4.86
N SER A 177 4.86 5.97 5.83
CA SER A 177 5.16 6.32 7.22
C SER A 177 6.22 5.40 7.84
N LYS A 178 6.28 4.14 7.37
CA LYS A 178 7.28 3.14 7.77
C LYS A 178 8.62 3.29 7.04
N ALA A 179 8.68 4.05 5.95
CA ALA A 179 9.94 4.32 5.28
C ALA A 179 10.79 5.25 6.15
N PRO A 180 12.10 4.97 6.34
CA PRO A 180 12.97 5.82 7.14
C PRO A 180 12.93 7.24 6.56
N GLN A 181 12.35 8.18 7.31
CA GLN A 181 12.40 9.59 6.95
C GLN A 181 13.87 9.96 6.94
N GLY A 182 14.39 10.28 5.75
CA GLY A 182 15.73 10.81 5.63
C GLY A 182 15.83 12.02 6.56
N ARG A 183 16.48 11.87 7.72
CA ARG A 183 16.96 13.00 8.49
C ARG A 183 17.98 13.64 7.59
N GLY A 184 17.53 14.64 6.83
CA GLY A 184 18.43 15.54 6.13
C GLY A 184 19.42 16.01 7.19
N ARG A 185 20.67 15.58 7.07
CA ARG A 185 21.78 16.18 7.78
C ARG A 185 21.84 17.61 7.24
N THR A 186 21.17 18.51 7.92
CA THR A 186 21.35 19.94 7.71
C THR A 186 22.73 20.22 8.29
N ASP A 187 23.73 20.30 7.42
CA ASP A 187 24.81 21.23 7.68
C ASP A 187 24.12 22.59 7.93
N ALA A 188 24.35 23.17 9.11
CA ALA A 188 23.53 24.20 9.74
C ALA A 188 23.42 25.54 8.97
N SER A 189 23.89 25.62 7.73
CA SER A 189 23.96 26.85 6.93
C SER A 189 22.94 26.93 5.79
N GLN A 190 22.10 25.92 5.55
CA GLN A 190 21.00 26.00 4.59
C GLN A 190 19.66 25.67 5.25
N HIS A 191 19.17 26.61 6.04
CA HIS A 191 17.77 26.63 6.44
C HIS A 191 16.88 26.69 5.19
N GLY A 192 16.02 25.69 5.01
CA GLY A 192 14.78 25.85 4.25
C GLY A 192 14.50 24.88 3.10
N LYS A 193 15.47 24.09 2.63
CA LYS A 193 15.22 23.11 1.56
C LYS A 193 15.55 21.71 2.05
N SER A 194 14.60 21.11 2.75
CA SER A 194 14.62 19.67 3.02
C SER A 194 14.89 18.97 1.68
N ALA A 195 15.99 18.23 1.58
CA ALA A 195 16.31 17.44 0.40
C ALA A 195 15.04 16.68 -0.05
N PRO A 196 14.76 16.59 -1.37
CA PRO A 196 13.54 16.00 -1.89
C PRO A 196 13.30 14.67 -1.19
N ARG A 197 12.12 14.54 -0.57
CA ARG A 197 11.73 13.30 0.11
C ARG A 197 11.81 12.21 -0.93
N ARG A 198 12.80 11.32 -0.79
CA ARG A 198 12.97 10.19 -1.70
C ARG A 198 11.64 9.43 -1.73
N ALA A 199 11.13 9.15 -2.93
CA ALA A 199 9.94 8.33 -3.10
C ALA A 199 10.01 7.10 -2.20
N ALA A 200 8.86 6.68 -1.67
CA ALA A 200 8.79 5.57 -0.72
C ALA A 200 9.53 4.36 -1.30
N ARG A 201 10.64 3.97 -0.68
CA ARG A 201 11.39 2.81 -1.14
C ARG A 201 10.61 1.57 -0.73
N VAL A 202 9.88 1.00 -1.69
CA VAL A 202 9.25 -0.30 -1.52
C VAL A 202 10.32 -1.36 -1.70
N TYR A 203 10.37 -2.34 -0.79
CA TYR A 203 11.22 -3.53 -0.91
C TYR A 203 10.27 -4.71 -0.97
N VAL A 204 10.16 -5.36 -2.13
CA VAL A 204 9.17 -6.42 -2.38
C VAL A 204 9.42 -7.60 -1.44
N LEU A 205 10.69 -7.94 -1.24
CA LEU A 205 11.14 -9.03 -0.35
C LEU A 205 11.48 -8.54 1.08
N GLY A 206 11.15 -7.31 1.42
CA GLY A 206 11.50 -6.73 2.73
C GLY A 206 10.83 -7.48 3.89
N GLY A 207 11.65 -8.12 4.74
CA GLY A 207 11.19 -8.92 5.88
C GLY A 207 10.86 -10.38 5.54
N ARG A 208 11.20 -10.84 4.33
CA ARG A 208 10.96 -12.21 3.84
C ARG A 208 12.25 -12.94 3.46
N LEU A 209 13.41 -12.44 3.86
CA LEU A 209 14.72 -12.97 3.47
C LEU A 209 15.50 -13.42 4.69
N ASP A 210 16.08 -14.62 4.62
CA ASP A 210 16.96 -15.19 5.63
C ASP A 210 18.34 -15.49 5.03
N CYS A 211 19.39 -15.37 5.82
CA CYS A 211 20.76 -15.65 5.38
C CYS A 211 21.03 -17.16 5.47
N ALA A 212 21.52 -17.78 4.39
CA ALA A 212 21.88 -19.20 4.39
C ALA A 212 22.98 -19.52 5.42
N THR A 213 24.01 -18.67 5.52
CA THR A 213 25.16 -18.91 6.40
C THR A 213 24.82 -18.78 7.89
N GLY A 214 24.01 -17.77 8.25
CA GLY A 214 23.77 -17.42 9.65
C GLY A 214 22.35 -17.67 10.15
N GLY A 215 21.41 -18.06 9.28
CA GLY A 215 19.98 -18.19 9.58
C GLY A 215 19.27 -16.87 9.94
N ALA A 216 20.02 -15.79 10.06
CA ALA A 216 19.54 -14.49 10.50
C ALA A 216 18.78 -13.75 9.38
N PRO A 217 17.74 -12.96 9.70
CA PRO A 217 16.97 -12.25 8.69
C PRO A 217 17.83 -11.17 8.00
N LEU A 218 17.57 -10.93 6.71
CA LEU A 218 18.14 -9.81 5.98
C LEU A 218 17.26 -8.57 6.14
N HIS A 219 17.87 -7.48 6.61
CA HIS A 219 17.23 -6.17 6.66
C HIS A 219 17.35 -5.44 5.33
N SER A 220 16.29 -4.73 4.99
CA SER A 220 16.28 -3.80 3.87
C SER A 220 16.92 -2.48 4.28
N GLN A 221 17.92 -2.04 3.52
CA GLN A 221 18.58 -0.75 3.71
C GLN A 221 18.63 0.01 2.39
N GLY A 222 18.61 1.33 2.49
CA GLY A 222 18.82 2.19 1.34
C GLY A 222 20.25 2.66 1.24
N GLY A 223 20.84 2.55 0.06
CA GLY A 223 22.16 3.07 -0.27
C GLY A 223 22.15 4.52 -0.75
N SER A 224 23.32 4.96 -1.22
CA SER A 224 23.49 6.15 -2.08
C SER A 224 22.66 6.00 -3.36
N ASP A 225 22.32 7.13 -3.99
CA ASP A 225 21.69 7.16 -5.32
C ASP A 225 20.41 6.32 -5.49
N ASN A 226 19.58 6.32 -4.45
CA ASN A 226 18.33 5.55 -4.43
C ASN A 226 18.46 4.02 -4.49
N GLU A 227 19.67 3.48 -4.34
CA GLU A 227 19.90 2.04 -4.37
C GLU A 227 19.19 1.34 -3.20
N ARG A 228 18.60 0.18 -3.47
CA ARG A 228 17.93 -0.69 -2.49
C ARG A 228 18.80 -1.91 -2.25
N ARG A 229 19.11 -2.23 -1.00
CA ARG A 229 19.95 -3.38 -0.64
C ARG A 229 19.36 -4.19 0.51
N HIS A 230 19.73 -5.46 0.55
CA HIS A 230 19.48 -6.37 1.67
C HIS A 230 20.81 -6.70 2.35
N LEU A 231 20.82 -6.65 3.68
CA LEU A 231 22.00 -6.94 4.51
C LEU A 231 21.62 -7.88 5.64
N CYS A 232 22.46 -8.87 5.91
CA CYS A 232 22.28 -9.76 7.06
C CYS A 232 22.29 -8.95 8.38
N SER A 233 21.36 -9.27 9.29
CA SER A 233 21.20 -8.55 10.56
C SER A 233 22.41 -8.64 11.48
N THR A 234 23.12 -9.77 11.48
CA THR A 234 24.37 -9.96 12.22
C THR A 234 25.40 -8.91 11.82
N ARG A 235 25.58 -8.70 10.52
CA ARG A 235 26.50 -7.69 9.96
C ARG A 235 26.10 -6.25 10.31
N LEU A 236 24.80 -5.95 10.43
CA LEU A 236 24.33 -4.64 10.87
C LEU A 236 24.70 -4.32 12.31
N GLY A 237 24.75 -5.35 13.17
CA GLY A 237 25.24 -5.26 14.54
C GLY A 237 26.76 -5.05 14.64
N ARG A 238 27.47 -4.93 13.52
CA ARG A 238 28.94 -4.93 13.43
C ARG A 238 29.60 -6.19 14.00
N SER A 239 28.88 -7.31 14.02
CA SER A 239 29.54 -8.60 14.20
C SER A 239 30.05 -9.05 12.85
N ASP A 240 31.36 -9.29 12.75
CA ASP A 240 32.00 -9.86 11.54
C ASP A 240 31.70 -11.36 11.37
N ALA A 241 30.68 -11.86 12.07
CA ALA A 241 30.33 -13.28 12.15
C ALA A 241 29.65 -13.84 10.91
N CYS A 242 29.28 -13.01 9.92
CA CYS A 242 28.58 -13.44 8.73
C CYS A 242 29.23 -12.92 7.45
N ALA A 243 29.67 -13.85 6.59
CA ALA A 243 30.31 -13.57 5.31
C ALA A 243 29.32 -13.11 4.22
N GLN A 244 28.01 -13.16 4.47
CA GLN A 244 26.98 -12.77 3.51
C GLN A 244 27.21 -11.31 3.03
N ARG A 245 27.41 -11.17 1.73
CA ARG A 245 27.57 -9.87 1.09
C ARG A 245 26.23 -9.13 1.06
N SER A 246 26.30 -7.80 1.13
CA SER A 246 25.13 -6.97 0.87
C SER A 246 24.70 -7.16 -0.59
N VAL A 247 23.42 -7.43 -0.79
CA VAL A 247 22.87 -7.76 -2.12
C VAL A 247 21.96 -6.62 -2.56
N LYS A 248 21.98 -6.26 -3.85
CA LYS A 248 21.02 -5.31 -4.40
C LYS A 248 19.62 -5.94 -4.40
N ALA A 249 18.61 -5.19 -3.98
CA ALA A 249 17.24 -5.67 -3.95
C ALA A 249 16.76 -6.08 -5.35
N ASP A 250 17.12 -5.31 -6.38
CA ASP A 250 16.71 -5.57 -7.76
C ASP A 250 17.14 -6.96 -8.26
N ILE A 251 18.27 -7.49 -7.78
CA ILE A 251 18.76 -8.83 -8.16
C ILE A 251 17.82 -9.90 -7.59
N LEU A 252 17.56 -9.87 -6.28
CA LEU A 252 16.67 -10.84 -5.63
C LEU A 252 15.21 -10.69 -6.08
N GLU A 253 14.77 -9.45 -6.35
CA GLU A 253 13.43 -9.15 -6.86
C GLU A 253 13.25 -9.62 -8.32
N ALA A 254 14.32 -9.64 -9.13
CA ALA A 254 14.30 -10.24 -10.46
C ALA A 254 14.14 -11.77 -10.39
N GLU A 255 14.81 -12.43 -9.43
CA GLU A 255 14.64 -13.86 -9.19
C GLU A 255 13.22 -14.20 -8.73
N LEU A 256 12.64 -13.40 -7.82
CA LEU A 256 11.21 -13.53 -7.45
C LEU A 256 10.31 -13.34 -8.67
N THR A 257 10.60 -12.35 -9.51
CA THR A 257 9.81 -12.08 -10.72
C THR A 257 9.86 -13.27 -11.68
N ALA A 258 11.00 -13.94 -11.82
CA ALA A 258 11.10 -15.17 -12.60
C ALA A 258 10.21 -16.28 -12.04
N GLN A 259 10.20 -16.48 -10.71
CA GLN A 259 9.30 -17.44 -10.05
C GLN A 259 7.83 -17.11 -10.29
N MET A 260 7.44 -15.84 -10.10
CA MET A 260 6.06 -15.38 -10.26
C MET A 260 5.57 -15.49 -11.70
N ARG A 261 6.43 -15.24 -12.70
CA ARG A 261 6.09 -15.45 -14.12
C ARG A 261 5.90 -16.93 -14.49
N GLY A 262 6.53 -17.83 -13.73
CA GLY A 262 6.34 -19.28 -13.86
C GLY A 262 5.03 -19.79 -13.27
N LEU A 263 4.37 -19.01 -12.42
CA LEU A 263 3.15 -19.42 -11.73
C LEU A 263 2.02 -19.68 -12.73
N ARG A 264 1.35 -20.82 -12.58
CA ARG A 264 0.21 -21.23 -13.41
C ARG A 264 -0.95 -21.61 -12.51
N LEU A 265 -2.00 -20.79 -12.51
CA LEU A 265 -3.23 -21.10 -11.82
C LEU A 265 -4.06 -22.06 -12.68
N THR A 266 -4.52 -23.17 -12.11
CA THR A 266 -5.52 -24.05 -12.75
C THR A 266 -6.87 -23.33 -12.87
N PRO A 267 -7.76 -23.73 -13.80
CA PRO A 267 -9.08 -23.13 -13.90
C PRO A 267 -9.84 -23.10 -12.56
N ALA A 268 -9.80 -24.20 -11.81
CA ALA A 268 -10.42 -24.30 -10.49
C ALA A 268 -9.84 -23.29 -9.48
N GLN A 269 -8.52 -23.07 -9.48
CA GLN A 269 -7.87 -22.08 -8.62
C GLN A 269 -8.23 -20.64 -9.03
N ARG A 270 -8.37 -20.35 -10.33
CA ARG A 270 -8.80 -19.03 -10.80
C ARG A 270 -10.23 -18.74 -10.35
N ASP A 271 -11.13 -19.70 -10.53
CA ASP A 271 -12.52 -19.57 -10.09
C ASP A 271 -12.60 -19.44 -8.56
N ALA A 272 -11.70 -20.11 -7.81
CA ALA A 272 -11.61 -19.96 -6.36
C ALA A 272 -11.20 -18.53 -5.94
N VAL A 273 -10.19 -17.94 -6.59
CA VAL A 273 -9.75 -16.55 -6.34
C VAL A 273 -10.86 -15.55 -6.65
N ILE A 274 -11.54 -15.74 -7.78
CA ILE A 274 -12.70 -14.92 -8.16
C ILE A 274 -13.82 -15.08 -7.12
N GLY A 275 -14.15 -16.31 -6.73
CA GLY A 275 -15.14 -16.60 -5.69
C GLY A 275 -14.83 -15.91 -4.36
N TYR A 276 -13.56 -15.86 -3.97
CA TYR A 276 -13.13 -15.12 -2.78
C TYR A 276 -13.38 -13.62 -2.89
N THR A 277 -13.17 -13.05 -4.08
CA THR A 277 -13.32 -11.60 -4.32
C THR A 277 -14.78 -11.15 -4.33
N LEU A 278 -15.70 -12.04 -4.74
CA LEU A 278 -17.12 -11.70 -4.92
C LEU A 278 -18.01 -11.94 -3.70
N ALA A 279 -17.62 -12.80 -2.76
CA ALA A 279 -18.44 -13.09 -1.57
C ALA A 279 -18.00 -12.27 -0.35
N ALA A 280 -18.96 -11.64 0.33
CA ALA A 280 -18.80 -11.17 1.70
C ALA A 280 -18.61 -12.38 2.64
N GLY A 281 -17.37 -12.83 2.79
CA GLY A 281 -16.99 -14.07 3.50
C GLY A 281 -16.12 -15.04 2.69
N GLY A 282 -15.83 -14.73 1.43
CA GLY A 282 -14.94 -15.50 0.56
C GLY A 282 -15.51 -16.84 0.08
N LEU A 283 -14.64 -17.69 -0.50
CA LEU A 283 -15.02 -18.99 -1.07
C LEU A 283 -15.69 -19.91 -0.04
N GLY A 284 -15.23 -19.87 1.22
CA GLY A 284 -15.79 -20.70 2.30
C GLY A 284 -17.28 -20.43 2.55
N ALA A 285 -17.73 -19.17 2.43
CA ALA A 285 -19.14 -18.83 2.56
C ALA A 285 -19.97 -19.38 1.40
N ILE A 286 -19.47 -19.28 0.17
CA ILE A 286 -20.12 -19.85 -1.03
C ILE A 286 -20.21 -21.38 -0.90
N VAL A 287 -19.11 -22.04 -0.52
CA VAL A 287 -19.05 -23.50 -0.35
C VAL A 287 -20.00 -23.95 0.75
N ALA A 288 -20.01 -23.27 1.91
CA ALA A 288 -20.94 -23.58 3.00
C ALA A 288 -22.41 -23.41 2.57
N GLN A 289 -22.70 -22.38 1.77
CA GLN A 289 -24.05 -22.14 1.27
C GLN A 289 -24.48 -23.18 0.22
N GLN A 290 -23.56 -23.59 -0.66
CA GLN A 290 -23.78 -24.70 -1.60
C GLN A 290 -24.03 -26.02 -0.85
N GLU A 291 -23.23 -26.31 0.18
CA GLU A 291 -23.38 -27.53 0.98
C GLU A 291 -24.69 -27.54 1.76
N THR A 292 -25.11 -26.38 2.27
CA THR A 292 -26.42 -26.21 2.92
C THR A 292 -27.56 -26.50 1.94
N LEU A 293 -27.49 -25.97 0.71
CA LEU A 293 -28.50 -26.23 -0.33
C LEU A 293 -28.52 -27.71 -0.74
N ARG A 294 -27.37 -28.35 -0.90
CA ARG A 294 -27.25 -29.79 -1.24
C ARG A 294 -27.81 -30.67 -0.14
N SER A 295 -27.43 -30.41 1.12
CA SER A 295 -27.92 -31.14 2.30
C SER A 295 -29.44 -31.04 2.44
N HIS A 296 -29.98 -29.83 2.24
CA HIS A 296 -31.41 -29.60 2.24
C HIS A 296 -32.11 -30.38 1.12
N PHE A 297 -31.60 -30.31 -0.11
CA PHE A 297 -32.21 -31.00 -1.25
C PHE A 297 -32.13 -32.53 -1.12
N ALA A 298 -31.02 -33.07 -0.62
CA ALA A 298 -30.87 -34.50 -0.34
C ALA A 298 -31.92 -35.00 0.68
N SER A 299 -32.19 -34.21 1.73
CA SER A 299 -33.25 -34.52 2.70
C SER A 299 -34.64 -34.54 2.06
N ILE A 300 -34.94 -33.56 1.20
CA ILE A 300 -36.22 -33.51 0.48
C ILE A 300 -36.37 -34.67 -0.50
N GLN A 301 -35.30 -35.05 -1.20
CA GLN A 301 -35.28 -36.20 -2.09
C GLN A 301 -35.57 -37.50 -1.33
N ALA A 302 -34.90 -37.75 -0.19
CA ALA A 302 -35.14 -38.93 0.62
C ALA A 302 -36.60 -39.02 1.13
N ARG A 303 -37.20 -37.89 1.52
CA ARG A 303 -38.62 -37.85 1.94
C ARG A 303 -39.58 -38.16 0.79
N TYR A 304 -39.28 -37.69 -0.42
CA TYR A 304 -40.05 -38.02 -1.62
C TYR A 304 -39.95 -39.51 -1.96
N GLU A 305 -38.75 -40.09 -1.90
CA GLU A 305 -38.51 -41.53 -2.15
C GLU A 305 -39.26 -42.44 -1.16
N ARG A 306 -39.44 -42.00 0.09
CA ARG A 306 -40.27 -42.69 1.10
C ARG A 306 -41.78 -42.47 0.94
N GLY A 307 -42.21 -41.64 -0.01
CA GLY A 307 -43.63 -41.30 -0.21
C GLY A 307 -44.19 -40.32 0.82
N GLU A 308 -43.35 -39.71 1.66
CA GLU A 308 -43.76 -38.74 2.70
C GLU A 308 -44.00 -37.33 2.12
N LEU A 309 -43.65 -37.11 0.85
CA LEU A 309 -43.75 -35.83 0.18
C LEU A 309 -44.49 -36.00 -1.16
N GLY A 310 -45.48 -35.15 -1.42
CA GLY A 310 -46.18 -35.14 -2.70
C GLY A 310 -45.29 -34.62 -3.85
N ARG A 311 -45.54 -35.11 -5.07
CA ARG A 311 -44.80 -34.73 -6.29
C ARG A 311 -44.74 -33.23 -6.54
N GLU A 312 -45.84 -32.53 -6.28
CA GLU A 312 -45.91 -31.07 -6.51
C GLU A 312 -44.96 -30.30 -5.59
N ILE A 313 -44.87 -30.71 -4.32
CA ILE A 313 -43.95 -30.13 -3.34
C ILE A 313 -42.50 -30.43 -3.77
N TYR A 314 -42.20 -31.67 -4.15
CA TYR A 314 -40.86 -32.05 -4.62
C TYR A 314 -40.40 -31.18 -5.81
N LEU A 315 -41.26 -31.01 -6.83
CA LEU A 315 -40.92 -30.21 -8.01
C LEU A 315 -40.74 -28.72 -7.68
N ARG A 316 -41.52 -28.18 -6.73
CA ARG A 316 -41.33 -26.80 -6.25
C ARG A 316 -39.98 -26.64 -5.56
N GLU A 317 -39.62 -27.57 -4.69
CA GLU A 317 -38.34 -27.55 -3.96
C GLU A 317 -37.15 -27.76 -4.89
N ARG A 318 -37.26 -28.64 -5.88
CA ARG A 318 -36.24 -28.82 -6.91
C ARG A 318 -35.97 -27.53 -7.69
N ARG A 319 -37.01 -26.81 -8.12
CA ARG A 319 -36.86 -25.50 -8.78
C ARG A 319 -36.25 -24.46 -7.84
N SER A 320 -36.55 -24.51 -6.55
CA SER A 320 -35.94 -23.64 -5.54
C SER A 320 -34.44 -23.91 -5.41
N TYR A 321 -34.06 -25.18 -5.32
CA TYR A 321 -32.67 -25.65 -5.28
C TYR A 321 -31.89 -25.24 -6.54
N GLU A 322 -32.45 -25.49 -7.74
CA GLU A 322 -31.83 -25.12 -9.02
C GLU A 322 -31.60 -23.60 -9.12
N ARG A 323 -32.60 -22.79 -8.73
CA ARG A 323 -32.45 -21.33 -8.66
C ARG A 323 -31.43 -20.90 -7.60
N GLY A 324 -31.38 -21.56 -6.46
CA GLY A 324 -30.41 -21.29 -5.40
C GLY A 324 -28.98 -21.55 -5.86
N LEU A 325 -28.74 -22.64 -6.58
CA LEU A 325 -27.44 -22.94 -7.18
C LEU A 325 -27.07 -21.96 -8.29
N ALA A 326 -28.00 -21.63 -9.19
CA ALA A 326 -27.78 -20.65 -10.23
C ALA A 326 -27.45 -19.27 -9.65
N ALA A 327 -28.14 -18.85 -8.59
CA ALA A 327 -27.87 -17.59 -7.90
C ALA A 327 -26.50 -17.57 -7.19
N LEU A 328 -25.94 -18.74 -6.84
CA LEU A 328 -24.57 -18.87 -6.33
C LEU A 328 -23.53 -19.00 -7.45
N ALA A 329 -23.95 -19.14 -8.71
CA ALA A 329 -23.05 -19.06 -9.84
C ALA A 329 -22.53 -17.61 -9.93
N LEU A 330 -21.21 -17.49 -9.98
CA LEU A 330 -20.51 -16.21 -9.84
C LEU A 330 -20.81 -15.23 -10.99
N ASP A 331 -21.27 -15.73 -12.14
CA ASP A 331 -21.32 -15.00 -13.42
C ASP A 331 -22.30 -13.79 -13.45
N GLU A 332 -23.29 -13.69 -12.56
CA GLU A 332 -24.34 -12.66 -12.64
C GLU A 332 -24.27 -11.58 -11.54
N ARG A 333 -23.37 -11.70 -10.55
CA ARG A 333 -23.43 -10.92 -9.29
C ARG A 333 -22.43 -9.79 -9.11
N SER A 334 -21.55 -9.53 -10.08
CA SER A 334 -20.44 -8.59 -9.87
C SER A 334 -20.28 -7.53 -10.95
N ASP A 335 -20.02 -6.29 -10.53
CA ASP A 335 -19.49 -5.21 -11.37
C ASP A 335 -18.09 -5.52 -11.93
N ILE A 336 -17.48 -6.60 -11.45
CA ILE A 336 -16.24 -7.16 -11.96
C ILE A 336 -16.57 -7.95 -13.23
N ASN A 337 -15.94 -7.57 -14.34
CA ASN A 337 -15.99 -8.37 -15.57
C ASN A 337 -15.25 -9.69 -15.33
N LEU A 338 -16.01 -10.78 -15.16
CA LEU A 338 -15.46 -12.08 -14.79
C LEU A 338 -14.68 -12.74 -15.91
N ALA A 339 -15.07 -12.50 -17.16
CA ALA A 339 -14.29 -12.93 -18.31
C ALA A 339 -12.91 -12.25 -18.29
N GLN A 340 -12.86 -10.95 -17.97
CA GLN A 340 -11.61 -10.20 -17.84
C GLN A 340 -10.79 -10.68 -16.64
N ALA A 341 -11.41 -10.93 -15.47
CA ALA A 341 -10.72 -11.46 -14.30
C ALA A 341 -10.12 -12.85 -14.56
N ARG A 342 -10.88 -13.75 -15.21
CA ARG A 342 -10.38 -15.07 -15.64
C ARG A 342 -9.24 -14.95 -16.63
N ALA A 343 -9.32 -14.03 -17.59
CA ALA A 343 -8.25 -13.78 -18.56
C ALA A 343 -6.97 -13.23 -17.90
N LEU A 344 -7.09 -12.28 -16.98
CA LEU A 344 -5.96 -11.72 -16.21
C LEU A 344 -5.29 -12.79 -15.34
N LEU A 345 -6.06 -13.65 -14.68
CA LEU A 345 -5.52 -14.76 -13.88
C LEU A 345 -4.98 -15.91 -14.73
N ALA A 346 -5.41 -16.03 -16.00
CA ALA A 346 -4.87 -16.99 -16.95
C ALA A 346 -3.44 -16.60 -17.38
N ASP A 347 -3.19 -15.31 -17.57
CA ASP A 347 -1.87 -14.76 -17.84
C ASP A 347 -1.32 -14.02 -16.62
N PHE A 348 -1.06 -14.79 -15.56
CA PHE A 348 -0.52 -14.25 -14.32
C PHE A 348 0.85 -13.55 -14.51
N ALA A 349 1.62 -13.96 -15.52
CA ALA A 349 2.90 -13.34 -15.84
C ALA A 349 2.72 -11.90 -16.32
N ALA A 350 1.83 -11.67 -17.28
CA ALA A 350 1.50 -10.32 -17.73
C ALA A 350 0.87 -9.47 -16.61
N LEU A 351 0.00 -10.09 -15.79
CA LEU A 351 -0.55 -9.43 -14.61
C LEU A 351 0.57 -8.96 -13.67
N TRP A 352 1.48 -9.86 -13.27
CA TRP A 352 2.60 -9.55 -12.37
C TRP A 352 3.47 -8.41 -12.89
N ASP A 353 3.72 -8.36 -14.20
CA ASP A 353 4.50 -7.30 -14.82
C ASP A 353 3.80 -5.94 -14.79
N ALA A 354 2.47 -5.92 -14.91
CA ALA A 354 1.67 -4.71 -14.80
C ALA A 354 1.53 -4.19 -13.35
N LEU A 355 1.72 -5.05 -12.34
CA LEU A 355 1.62 -4.66 -10.93
C LEU A 355 2.70 -3.66 -10.50
N THR A 356 2.29 -2.71 -9.68
CA THR A 356 3.20 -1.81 -8.96
C THR A 356 4.05 -2.58 -7.95
N LEU A 357 5.20 -2.00 -7.54
CA LEU A 357 6.06 -2.62 -6.52
C LEU A 357 5.34 -2.86 -5.18
N LEU A 358 4.36 -2.03 -4.84
CA LEU A 358 3.57 -2.19 -3.62
C LEU A 358 2.65 -3.40 -3.71
N GLU A 359 1.95 -3.57 -4.83
CA GLU A 359 1.09 -4.73 -5.08
C GLU A 359 1.91 -6.02 -5.14
N ARG A 360 3.05 -6.01 -5.83
CA ARG A 360 3.99 -7.15 -5.84
C ARG A 360 4.44 -7.51 -4.43
N LYS A 361 4.72 -6.53 -3.57
CA LYS A 361 5.05 -6.76 -2.16
C LYS A 361 3.89 -7.40 -1.40
N GLN A 362 2.67 -6.93 -1.62
CA GLN A 362 1.48 -7.49 -0.97
C GLN A 362 1.29 -8.96 -1.37
N ILE A 363 1.35 -9.26 -2.66
CA ILE A 363 1.26 -10.65 -3.15
C ILE A 363 2.39 -11.50 -2.58
N ALA A 364 3.65 -11.02 -2.64
CA ALA A 364 4.77 -11.73 -2.05
C ALA A 364 4.59 -11.97 -0.54
N THR A 365 3.99 -11.03 0.19
CA THR A 365 3.71 -11.18 1.63
C THR A 365 2.68 -12.27 1.91
N VAL A 366 1.76 -12.52 0.98
CA VAL A 366 0.71 -13.55 1.09
C VAL A 366 1.24 -14.92 0.67
N LEU A 367 2.01 -15.00 -0.43
CA LEU A 367 2.47 -16.27 -1.00
C LEU A 367 3.75 -16.79 -0.34
N LEU A 368 4.70 -15.88 -0.07
CA LEU A 368 6.05 -16.23 0.38
C LEU A 368 6.15 -16.16 1.91
N ARG A 369 6.51 -17.28 2.52
CA ARG A 369 6.83 -17.32 3.95
C ARG A 369 8.19 -16.69 4.19
N THR A 370 9.25 -17.27 3.62
CA THR A 370 10.62 -16.74 3.61
C THR A 370 11.40 -17.24 2.39
N ALA A 371 12.52 -16.59 2.06
CA ALA A 371 13.47 -17.05 1.05
C ALA A 371 14.89 -16.96 1.60
N THR A 372 15.67 -18.02 1.39
CA THR A 372 17.03 -18.13 1.90
C THR A 372 18.01 -17.61 0.85
N VAL A 373 18.89 -16.69 1.24
CA VAL A 373 19.86 -16.04 0.36
C VAL A 373 21.27 -16.49 0.73
N ASP A 374 22.02 -16.92 -0.28
CA ASP A 374 23.46 -17.20 -0.19
C ASP A 374 24.20 -16.53 -1.36
N ALA A 375 25.42 -16.03 -1.11
CA ALA A 375 26.31 -15.46 -2.13
C ALA A 375 25.72 -14.37 -3.06
N GLY A 376 24.53 -13.83 -2.77
CA GLY A 376 23.86 -12.84 -3.62
C GLY A 376 22.61 -13.34 -4.34
N HIS A 377 22.26 -14.62 -4.18
CA HIS A 377 21.18 -15.30 -4.89
C HIS A 377 20.25 -16.01 -3.91
N VAL A 378 19.01 -16.23 -4.31
CA VAL A 378 18.07 -17.05 -3.56
C VAL A 378 18.38 -18.52 -3.83
N VAL A 379 18.76 -19.25 -2.79
CA VAL A 379 19.05 -20.69 -2.86
C VAL A 379 17.86 -21.56 -2.50
N ALA A 380 16.88 -21.01 -1.78
CA ALA A 380 15.66 -21.73 -1.45
C ALA A 380 14.48 -20.76 -1.27
N TRP A 381 13.35 -21.10 -1.87
CA TRP A 381 12.07 -20.45 -1.63
C TRP A 381 11.25 -21.30 -0.65
N ARG A 382 10.65 -20.66 0.37
CA ARG A 382 9.69 -21.30 1.28
C ARG A 382 8.36 -20.58 1.15
N TRP A 383 7.45 -21.20 0.41
CA TRP A 383 6.08 -20.74 0.24
C TRP A 383 5.22 -21.10 1.47
N TYR A 384 4.10 -20.42 1.65
CA TYR A 384 3.07 -20.93 2.56
C TYR A 384 2.54 -22.27 2.03
N PRO A 385 2.24 -23.26 2.91
CA PRO A 385 1.77 -24.58 2.48
C PRO A 385 0.60 -24.52 1.50
N GLU A 386 -0.34 -23.61 1.74
CA GLU A 386 -1.54 -23.37 0.93
C GLU A 386 -1.20 -22.84 -0.48
N CYS A 387 0.03 -22.39 -0.69
CA CYS A 387 0.52 -21.82 -1.95
C CYS A 387 1.68 -22.63 -2.56
N ALA A 388 2.17 -23.67 -1.87
CA ALA A 388 3.32 -24.44 -2.33
C ALA A 388 3.05 -25.11 -3.69
N GLU A 389 1.86 -25.70 -3.83
CA GLU A 389 1.40 -26.33 -5.09
C GLU A 389 1.30 -25.35 -6.27
N LEU A 390 1.22 -24.04 -6.02
CA LEU A 390 1.15 -23.01 -7.07
C LEU A 390 2.53 -22.64 -7.61
N CYS A 391 3.58 -22.85 -6.81
CA CYS A 391 4.91 -22.30 -7.06
C CYS A 391 5.98 -23.38 -7.26
N GLU A 392 5.64 -24.66 -7.12
CA GLU A 392 6.54 -25.73 -7.52
C GLU A 392 6.62 -25.78 -9.05
N PRO A 393 7.83 -25.72 -9.63
CA PRO A 393 7.99 -25.92 -11.06
C PRO A 393 7.45 -27.31 -11.39
N ALA A 394 6.53 -27.39 -12.34
CA ALA A 394 6.12 -28.68 -12.90
C ALA A 394 7.39 -29.36 -13.46
N VAL A 395 7.86 -30.40 -12.76
CA VAL A 395 9.05 -31.18 -13.13
C VAL A 395 8.81 -31.94 -14.41
#